data_AF-A0A953M7X3-F1
#
_entry.id   AF-A0A953M7X3-F1
#
_cell.length_a   1.000
_cell.length_b   1.000
_cell.length_c   1.000
_cell.angle_alpha   90.00
_cell.angle_beta   90.00
_cell.angle_gamma   90.00
#
_symmetry.space_group_name_H-M   'P 1'
#
loop_
_entity.id
_entity.type
_entity.pdbx_description
1 polymer ?
#
loop_
_entity_poly.entity_id
_entity_poly.type
_entity_poly.pdbx_seq_one_letter_code
_entity_poly.pdbx_strand_id
1 'polypeptide(L)'
;AEGGAVETFLLVEMGKFGARGRFAGADLDGAAVSVRGRELRRDGRRMIELDPDHPGLGPPVSMLGADSPSVRAAMIDQAWPVVIRGEVVDSKCFLGAMKPGAGRGHKACATLCISGGVPPVLVSREGGTAVYHLLTDNTGAGLVDADLAALKPVIGETVVLTGRAGRIGSWRVLMLDDLATPGGGVPSSSP
;
A
#
# COMPACT_ATOMS: atom_id res chain seq x y z
N ALA A 1 -0.18 18.18 -27.76
CA ALA A 1 -1.07 17.34 -26.92
C ALA A 1 -0.41 17.25 -25.56
N GLU A 2 -1.01 17.86 -24.54
CA GLU A 2 -0.48 17.83 -23.17
C GLU A 2 -0.49 16.38 -22.68
N GLY A 3 0.69 15.81 -22.45
CA GLY A 3 0.82 14.49 -21.87
C GLY A 3 0.25 14.52 -20.46
N GLY A 4 -0.95 13.93 -20.29
CA GLY A 4 -1.58 13.82 -18.98
C GLY A 4 -0.63 13.16 -17.97
N ALA A 5 -0.57 13.71 -16.76
CA ALA A 5 0.27 13.14 -15.70
C ALA A 5 -0.13 11.68 -15.44
N VAL A 6 0.85 10.78 -15.37
CA VAL A 6 0.63 9.39 -14.98
C VAL A 6 0.21 9.35 -13.51
N GLU A 7 -0.98 8.82 -13.24
CA GLU A 7 -1.50 8.64 -11.89
C GLU A 7 -1.41 7.17 -11.43
N THR A 8 -1.28 6.95 -10.12
CA THR A 8 -1.19 5.61 -9.54
C THR A 8 -2.33 5.36 -8.56
N PHE A 9 -3.07 4.28 -8.81
CA PHE A 9 -4.16 3.82 -7.96
C PHE A 9 -3.78 2.49 -7.33
N LEU A 10 -4.03 2.36 -6.04
CA LEU A 10 -4.05 1.03 -5.41
C LEU A 10 -5.37 0.34 -5.76
N LEU A 11 -5.34 -0.99 -5.90
CA LEU A 11 -6.54 -1.80 -6.13
C LEU A 11 -6.83 -2.66 -4.90
N VAL A 12 -8.09 -2.73 -4.50
CA VAL A 12 -8.59 -3.56 -3.39
C VAL A 12 -9.93 -4.17 -3.72
N GLU A 13 -10.31 -5.20 -2.98
CA GLU A 13 -11.62 -5.83 -3.10
C GLU A 13 -12.64 -5.19 -2.15
N MET A 14 -13.91 -5.43 -2.43
CA MET A 14 -14.98 -5.31 -1.44
C MET A 14 -14.68 -6.13 -0.18
N GLY A 15 -15.11 -5.65 0.99
CA GLY A 15 -14.93 -6.37 2.25
C GLY A 15 -13.55 -6.14 2.89
N LYS A 16 -12.89 -7.19 3.38
CA LYS A 16 -11.60 -7.09 4.11
C LYS A 16 -10.44 -7.70 3.33
N PHE A 17 -10.46 -7.56 2.00
CA PHE A 17 -9.55 -8.27 1.10
C PHE A 17 -8.79 -7.30 0.19
N GLY A 18 -7.52 -7.62 -0.06
CA GLY A 18 -6.73 -6.99 -1.11
C GLY A 18 -6.96 -7.63 -2.47
N ALA A 19 -6.54 -6.97 -3.55
CA ALA A 19 -6.80 -7.43 -4.91
C ALA A 19 -5.81 -8.49 -5.45
N ARG A 20 -4.74 -8.83 -4.70
CA ARG A 20 -3.70 -9.76 -5.18
C ARG A 20 -4.26 -11.11 -5.63
N GLY A 21 -5.19 -11.69 -4.88
CA GLY A 21 -5.79 -12.98 -5.21
C GLY A 21 -6.55 -12.98 -6.53
N ARG A 22 -7.20 -11.86 -6.88
CA ARG A 22 -7.95 -11.70 -8.15
C ARG A 22 -7.03 -11.74 -9.37
N PHE A 23 -5.78 -11.30 -9.23
CA PHE A 23 -4.79 -11.23 -10.31
C PHE A 23 -3.70 -12.30 -10.21
N ALA A 24 -3.88 -13.30 -9.35
CA ALA A 24 -2.89 -14.35 -9.16
C ALA A 24 -2.63 -15.10 -10.48
N GLY A 25 -1.36 -15.15 -10.91
CA GLY A 25 -0.95 -15.83 -12.14
C GLY A 25 -1.08 -15.01 -13.43
N ALA A 26 -1.58 -13.77 -13.37
CA ALA A 26 -1.58 -12.86 -14.51
C ALA A 26 -0.30 -12.00 -14.51
N ASP A 27 0.39 -11.92 -15.65
CA ASP A 27 1.46 -10.95 -15.86
C ASP A 27 0.85 -9.66 -16.43
N LEU A 28 0.67 -8.67 -15.55
CA LEU A 28 0.03 -7.40 -15.85
C LEU A 28 1.01 -6.22 -15.85
N ASP A 29 2.30 -6.43 -15.57
CA ASP A 29 3.25 -5.32 -15.50
C ASP A 29 3.50 -4.73 -16.90
N GLY A 30 3.17 -3.45 -17.06
CA GLY A 30 3.21 -2.76 -18.34
C GLY A 30 2.07 -3.12 -19.31
N ALA A 31 1.17 -4.04 -18.92
CA ALA A 31 -0.02 -4.37 -19.70
C ALA A 31 -1.05 -3.23 -19.61
N ALA A 32 -1.65 -2.89 -20.75
CA ALA A 32 -2.76 -1.94 -20.79
C ALA A 32 -4.06 -2.66 -20.42
N VAL A 33 -4.64 -2.29 -19.28
CA VAL A 33 -5.78 -2.99 -18.67
C VAL A 33 -6.95 -2.05 -18.36
N SER A 34 -8.17 -2.59 -18.33
CA SER A 34 -9.37 -1.89 -17.83
C SER A 34 -9.86 -2.54 -16.55
N VAL A 35 -10.20 -1.71 -15.55
CA VAL A 35 -10.78 -2.14 -14.27
C VAL A 35 -12.01 -1.30 -13.95
N ARG A 36 -12.96 -1.87 -13.21
CA ARG A 36 -14.16 -1.18 -12.72
C ARG A 36 -14.28 -1.29 -11.22
N GLY A 37 -14.67 -0.18 -10.58
CA GLY A 37 -14.89 -0.13 -9.15
C GLY A 37 -15.27 1.27 -8.68
N ARG A 38 -15.39 1.43 -7.36
CA ARG A 38 -15.54 2.74 -6.72
C ARG A 38 -14.19 3.34 -6.36
N GLU A 39 -14.04 4.62 -6.63
CA GLU A 39 -12.88 5.36 -6.17
C GLU A 39 -12.98 5.71 -4.67
N LEU A 40 -11.91 5.46 -3.93
CA LEU A 40 -11.65 5.95 -2.58
C LEU A 40 -10.54 6.99 -2.66
N ARG A 41 -10.74 8.14 -2.00
CA ARG A 41 -9.79 9.26 -2.08
C ARG A 41 -9.69 10.04 -0.79
N ARG A 42 -8.46 10.37 -0.41
CA ARG A 42 -8.13 11.28 0.70
C ARG A 42 -6.74 11.88 0.49
N ASP A 43 -6.59 13.18 0.75
CA ASP A 43 -5.28 13.87 0.76
C ASP A 43 -4.44 13.63 -0.51
N GLY A 44 -5.10 13.60 -1.67
CA GLY A 44 -4.48 13.34 -2.98
C GLY A 44 -4.10 11.88 -3.26
N ARG A 45 -4.35 10.97 -2.33
CA ARG A 45 -4.18 9.51 -2.52
C ARG A 45 -5.46 8.89 -3.03
N ARG A 46 -5.33 7.97 -3.98
CA ARG A 46 -6.43 7.33 -4.70
C ARG A 46 -6.30 5.81 -4.68
N MET A 47 -7.43 5.14 -4.59
CA MET A 47 -7.57 3.70 -4.61
C MET A 47 -8.89 3.35 -5.30
N ILE A 48 -8.97 2.18 -5.95
CA ILE A 48 -10.20 1.64 -6.52
C ILE A 48 -10.59 0.39 -5.73
N GLU A 49 -11.77 0.43 -5.11
CA GLU A 49 -12.45 -0.76 -4.59
C GLU A 49 -13.18 -1.43 -5.75
N LEU A 50 -12.67 -2.59 -6.19
CA LEU A 50 -13.15 -3.30 -7.36
C LEU A 50 -14.58 -3.82 -7.16
N ASP A 51 -15.39 -3.72 -8.21
CA ASP A 51 -16.75 -4.27 -8.18
C ASP A 51 -16.70 -5.80 -7.99
N PRO A 52 -17.56 -6.38 -7.12
CA PRO A 52 -17.54 -7.82 -6.83
C PRO A 52 -18.16 -8.64 -7.96
N ASP A 53 -19.20 -8.11 -8.61
CA ASP A 53 -19.90 -8.75 -9.73
C ASP A 53 -19.20 -8.49 -11.08
N HIS A 54 -18.20 -7.61 -11.07
CA HIS A 54 -17.30 -7.48 -12.20
C HIS A 54 -16.16 -8.47 -11.96
N PRO A 55 -16.08 -9.60 -12.69
CA PRO A 55 -14.84 -10.36 -12.75
C PRO A 55 -13.77 -9.36 -13.14
N GLY A 56 -12.86 -9.00 -12.25
CA GLY A 56 -11.93 -7.90 -12.52
C GLY A 56 -10.86 -8.25 -13.55
N LEU A 57 -11.09 -9.28 -14.35
CA LEU A 57 -10.46 -9.61 -15.62
C LEU A 57 -11.44 -10.40 -16.55
N GLY A 58 -12.77 -10.29 -16.40
CA GLY A 58 -13.72 -10.86 -17.38
C GLY A 58 -13.88 -9.92 -18.58
N PRO A 59 -14.28 -10.43 -19.76
CA PRO A 59 -13.62 -10.08 -20.99
C PRO A 59 -13.74 -8.60 -21.38
N PRO A 60 -12.64 -7.85 -21.40
CA PRO A 60 -11.43 -8.20 -20.68
C PRO A 60 -10.85 -6.93 -20.01
N VAL A 61 -9.78 -7.09 -19.25
CA VAL A 61 -8.49 -6.62 -19.80
C VAL A 61 -8.39 -6.92 -21.29
N SER A 62 -9.17 -6.21 -22.12
CA SER A 62 -8.80 -6.09 -23.51
C SER A 62 -7.47 -5.41 -23.38
N MET A 63 -6.41 -6.15 -23.69
CA MET A 63 -5.17 -5.56 -24.12
C MET A 63 -5.63 -4.44 -25.04
N LEU A 64 -5.52 -3.19 -24.57
CA LEU A 64 -5.75 -2.08 -25.45
C LEU A 64 -4.77 -2.32 -26.61
N GLY A 65 -5.21 -2.11 -27.85
CA GLY A 65 -4.46 -2.55 -29.05
C GLY A 65 -2.98 -2.17 -28.97
N ALA A 66 -2.10 -2.87 -29.68
CA ALA A 66 -0.64 -2.77 -29.55
C ALA A 66 -0.06 -1.33 -29.53
N ASP A 67 -0.82 -0.35 -30.04
CA ASP A 67 -0.53 1.08 -30.01
C ASP A 67 -0.77 1.77 -28.66
N SER A 68 -1.20 1.03 -27.64
CA SER A 68 -1.50 1.59 -26.31
C SER A 68 -0.21 1.81 -25.53
N PRO A 69 -0.05 2.97 -24.88
CA PRO A 69 1.17 3.28 -24.17
C PRO A 69 1.37 2.28 -23.03
N SER A 70 2.50 1.57 -23.03
CA SER A 70 2.92 0.81 -21.86
C SER A 70 3.34 1.78 -20.77
N VAL A 71 2.76 1.61 -19.58
CA VAL A 71 3.11 2.41 -18.40
C VAL A 71 3.62 1.45 -17.36
N ARG A 72 4.94 1.44 -17.16
CA ARG A 72 5.58 0.71 -16.06
C ARG A 72 5.92 1.70 -14.96
N ALA A 73 5.36 1.48 -13.77
CA ALA A 73 5.79 2.20 -12.59
C ALA A 73 7.11 1.58 -12.11
N ALA A 74 8.24 2.15 -12.55
CA ALA A 74 9.53 1.74 -12.02
C ALA A 74 9.58 2.04 -10.52
N MET A 75 10.02 1.05 -9.74
CA MET A 75 10.38 1.29 -8.36
C MET A 75 11.69 2.09 -8.32
N ILE A 76 11.63 3.25 -7.68
CA ILE A 76 12.82 4.07 -7.44
C ILE A 76 13.22 3.88 -5.99
N ASP A 77 14.35 3.25 -5.78
CA ASP A 77 14.93 2.99 -4.47
C ASP A 77 15.91 4.11 -4.09
N GLN A 78 15.72 4.70 -2.92
CA GLN A 78 16.69 5.57 -2.30
C GLN A 78 17.59 4.67 -1.45
N ALA A 79 18.77 4.35 -1.98
CA ALA A 79 19.71 3.34 -1.47
C ALA A 79 20.21 3.53 -0.02
N TRP A 80 19.66 4.47 0.74
CA TRP A 80 20.03 4.78 2.12
C TRP A 80 18.88 4.44 3.09
N PRO A 81 19.18 3.82 4.25
CA PRO A 81 18.20 3.58 5.29
C PRO A 81 17.60 4.88 5.84
N VAL A 82 16.32 4.85 6.17
CA VAL A 82 15.56 5.92 6.81
C VAL A 82 14.86 5.39 8.05
N VAL A 83 14.61 6.28 9.01
CA VAL A 83 13.86 5.99 10.24
C VAL A 83 12.64 6.92 10.27
N ILE A 84 11.44 6.34 10.27
CA ILE A 84 10.20 7.10 10.14
C ILE A 84 9.27 6.76 11.31
N ARG A 85 8.81 7.80 12.01
CA ARG A 85 7.78 7.70 13.05
C ARG A 85 6.40 7.98 12.45
N GLY A 86 5.45 7.08 12.65
CA GLY A 86 4.09 7.23 12.12
C GLY A 86 3.13 6.17 12.65
N GLU A 87 1.88 6.24 12.20
CA GLU A 87 0.84 5.25 12.52
C GLU A 87 0.69 4.23 11.39
N VAL A 88 0.66 2.94 11.70
CA VAL A 88 0.37 1.89 10.71
C VAL A 88 -1.15 1.73 10.56
N VAL A 89 -1.69 1.96 9.36
CA VAL A 89 -3.12 1.86 9.04
C VAL A 89 -3.35 0.94 7.84
N ASP A 90 -4.56 0.38 7.69
CA ASP A 90 -4.97 -0.15 6.39
C ASP A 90 -5.35 1.00 5.46
N SER A 91 -4.89 0.93 4.22
CA SER A 91 -5.11 2.01 3.24
C SER A 91 -6.60 2.20 2.91
N LYS A 92 -7.42 1.16 2.91
CA LYS A 92 -8.80 1.23 2.42
C LYS A 92 -9.72 2.03 3.34
N CYS A 93 -9.77 1.68 4.62
CA CYS A 93 -10.55 2.42 5.61
C CYS A 93 -9.97 3.82 5.81
N PHE A 94 -8.63 3.97 5.80
CA PHE A 94 -7.99 5.28 5.90
C PHE A 94 -8.40 6.24 4.78
N LEU A 95 -8.52 5.73 3.54
CA LEU A 95 -8.94 6.49 2.35
C LEU A 95 -10.46 6.71 2.26
N GLY A 96 -11.24 6.24 3.23
CA GLY A 96 -12.64 6.64 3.40
C GLY A 96 -13.69 5.56 3.24
N ALA A 97 -13.31 4.28 3.09
CA ALA A 97 -14.30 3.20 3.03
C ALA A 97 -15.09 3.05 4.35
N MET A 98 -14.48 3.37 5.50
CA MET A 98 -15.13 3.37 6.81
C MET A 98 -14.53 4.45 7.73
N LYS A 99 -15.27 4.81 8.78
CA LYS A 99 -14.80 5.67 9.87
C LYS A 99 -14.99 4.95 11.22
N PRO A 100 -14.03 5.04 12.16
CA PRO A 100 -12.73 5.68 12.02
C PRO A 100 -11.77 4.85 11.13
N GLY A 101 -10.98 5.52 10.30
CA GLY A 101 -9.94 4.90 9.46
C GLY A 101 -8.53 5.03 10.04
N ALA A 102 -8.41 5.47 11.30
CA ALA A 102 -7.14 5.68 12.01
C ALA A 102 -7.37 5.64 13.53
N GLY A 103 -6.29 5.54 14.29
CA GLY A 103 -6.23 5.45 15.75
C GLY A 103 -6.60 4.09 16.32
N ARG A 104 -6.57 3.98 17.66
CA ARG A 104 -6.81 2.70 18.36
C ARG A 104 -8.18 2.06 18.07
N GLY A 105 -9.22 2.87 17.83
CA GLY A 105 -10.54 2.36 17.44
C GLY A 105 -10.57 1.67 16.07
N HIS A 106 -9.55 1.90 15.25
CA HIS A 106 -9.38 1.30 13.93
C HIS A 106 -8.62 -0.02 13.95
N LYS A 107 -7.82 -0.29 15.01
CA LYS A 107 -6.87 -1.40 15.09
C LYS A 107 -7.46 -2.75 14.67
N ALA A 108 -8.57 -3.18 15.30
CA ALA A 108 -9.18 -4.47 14.99
C ALA A 108 -9.63 -4.58 13.53
N CYS A 109 -10.19 -3.50 12.97
CA CYS A 109 -10.60 -3.47 11.57
C CYS A 109 -9.39 -3.52 10.64
N ALA A 110 -8.38 -2.69 10.91
CA ALA A 110 -7.15 -2.61 10.15
C ALA A 110 -6.38 -3.94 10.14
N THR A 111 -6.28 -4.61 11.29
CA THR A 111 -5.63 -5.93 11.39
C THR A 111 -6.31 -6.93 10.46
N LEU A 112 -7.65 -6.97 10.42
CA LEU A 112 -8.38 -7.87 9.53
C LEU A 112 -8.18 -7.50 8.05
N CYS A 113 -8.26 -6.22 7.70
CA CYS A 113 -8.07 -5.73 6.33
C CYS A 113 -6.66 -6.04 5.80
N ILE A 114 -5.62 -5.69 6.58
CA ILE A 114 -4.22 -5.94 6.21
C ILE A 114 -3.96 -7.46 6.17
N SER A 115 -4.54 -8.24 7.08
CA SER A 115 -4.44 -9.70 7.03
C SER A 115 -5.08 -10.31 5.78
N GLY A 116 -6.13 -9.68 5.24
CA GLY A 116 -6.74 -10.08 3.97
C GLY A 116 -6.05 -9.50 2.74
N GLY A 117 -4.92 -8.81 2.90
CA GLY A 117 -4.08 -8.31 1.80
C GLY A 117 -4.35 -6.85 1.41
N VAL A 118 -5.14 -6.09 2.17
CA VAL A 118 -5.24 -4.64 1.95
C VAL A 118 -3.87 -4.00 2.21
N PRO A 119 -3.32 -3.17 1.30
CA PRO A 119 -1.98 -2.65 1.47
C PRO A 119 -1.83 -1.79 2.74
N PRO A 120 -0.88 -2.09 3.63
CA PRO A 120 -0.62 -1.28 4.81
C PRO A 120 0.11 0.03 4.46
N VAL A 121 -0.23 1.10 5.17
CA VAL A 121 0.39 2.43 5.01
C VAL A 121 0.88 2.92 6.36
N LEU A 122 2.09 3.46 6.41
CA LEU A 122 2.58 4.26 7.53
C LEU A 122 2.24 5.73 7.27
N VAL A 123 1.43 6.31 8.15
CA VAL A 123 1.07 7.74 8.13
C VAL A 123 1.99 8.49 9.09
N SER A 124 2.97 9.19 8.55
CA SER A 124 3.92 10.03 9.28
C SER A 124 3.52 11.51 9.19
N ARG A 125 4.28 12.40 9.85
CA ARG A 125 4.10 13.86 9.76
C ARG A 125 5.42 14.56 9.47
N GLU A 126 5.43 15.39 8.44
CA GLU A 126 6.54 16.27 8.07
C GLU A 126 6.02 17.72 8.11
N GLY A 127 6.59 18.57 8.98
CA GLY A 127 6.15 19.98 9.08
C GLY A 127 4.66 20.16 9.43
N GLY A 128 4.04 19.18 10.09
CA GLY A 128 2.60 19.16 10.40
C GLY A 128 1.71 18.53 9.32
N THR A 129 2.23 18.35 8.11
CA THR A 129 1.52 17.72 6.99
C THR A 129 1.64 16.20 7.07
N ALA A 130 0.55 15.49 6.84
CA ALA A 130 0.55 14.04 6.80
C ALA A 130 1.29 13.53 5.56
N VAL A 131 2.13 12.52 5.76
CA VAL A 131 2.89 11.85 4.70
C VAL A 131 2.57 10.36 4.75
N TYR A 132 2.43 9.76 3.56
CA TYR A 132 1.94 8.40 3.39
C TYR A 132 3.03 7.54 2.76
N HIS A 133 3.44 6.49 3.47
CA HIS A 133 4.40 5.52 2.97
C HIS A 133 3.70 4.17 2.82
N LEU A 134 3.59 3.67 1.59
CA LEU A 134 3.18 2.29 1.36
C LEU A 134 4.25 1.37 1.96
N LEU A 135 3.83 0.41 2.78
CA LEU A 135 4.74 -0.56 3.39
C LEU A 135 4.87 -1.78 2.48
N THR A 136 6.10 -2.12 2.13
CA THR A 136 6.45 -3.25 1.28
C THR A 136 7.57 -4.07 1.93
N ASP A 137 7.81 -5.26 1.41
CA ASP A 137 9.00 -6.02 1.77
C ASP A 137 10.27 -5.31 1.25
N ASN A 138 11.42 -5.91 1.51
CA ASN A 138 12.72 -5.39 1.08
C ASN A 138 12.92 -5.39 -0.45
N THR A 139 12.04 -6.05 -1.23
CA THR A 139 12.06 -6.07 -2.69
C THR A 139 11.10 -5.06 -3.32
N GLY A 140 10.22 -4.45 -2.51
CA GLY A 140 9.14 -3.60 -2.98
C GLY A 140 7.82 -4.31 -3.25
N ALA A 141 7.75 -5.62 -2.98
CA ALA A 141 6.52 -6.38 -3.12
C ALA A 141 5.63 -6.23 -1.86
N GLY A 142 4.35 -6.60 -2.01
CA GLY A 142 3.39 -6.54 -0.90
C GLY A 142 3.74 -7.52 0.20
N LEU A 143 3.57 -7.10 1.46
CA LEU A 143 3.85 -7.93 2.64
C LEU A 143 3.00 -9.20 2.67
N VAL A 144 3.63 -10.33 2.94
CA VAL A 144 2.98 -11.65 3.09
C VAL A 144 3.55 -12.40 4.29
N ASP A 145 2.89 -13.49 4.68
CA ASP A 145 3.39 -14.49 5.62
C ASP A 145 4.13 -13.91 6.85
N ALA A 146 5.46 -14.08 6.91
CA ALA A 146 6.29 -13.66 8.04
C ALA A 146 6.29 -12.13 8.23
N ASP A 147 6.39 -11.35 7.15
CA ASP A 147 6.39 -9.88 7.24
C ASP A 147 5.05 -9.39 7.78
N LEU A 148 3.97 -9.98 7.28
CA LEU A 148 2.63 -9.67 7.73
C LEU A 148 2.44 -10.05 9.20
N ALA A 149 2.96 -11.21 9.62
CA ALA A 149 2.94 -11.63 11.02
C ALA A 149 3.70 -10.65 11.93
N ALA A 150 4.84 -10.15 11.48
CA ALA A 150 5.66 -9.18 12.21
C ALA A 150 5.02 -7.78 12.26
N LEU A 151 4.25 -7.38 11.24
CA LEU A 151 3.54 -6.09 11.23
C LEU A 151 2.31 -6.10 12.15
N LYS A 152 1.59 -7.23 12.27
CA LYS A 152 0.31 -7.33 13.01
C LYS A 152 0.29 -6.69 14.40
N PRO A 153 1.30 -6.85 15.26
CA PRO A 153 1.32 -6.29 16.62
C PRO A 153 1.27 -4.76 16.65
N VAL A 154 1.81 -4.11 15.61
CA VAL A 154 1.97 -2.65 15.53
C VAL A 154 0.90 -1.95 14.69
N ILE A 155 -0.04 -2.68 14.09
CA ILE A 155 -1.17 -2.11 13.36
C ILE A 155 -2.04 -1.25 14.30
N GLY A 156 -2.41 -0.06 13.83
CA GLY A 156 -3.20 0.92 14.57
C GLY A 156 -2.43 1.65 15.68
N GLU A 157 -1.12 1.42 15.78
CA GLU A 157 -0.25 2.06 16.76
C GLU A 157 0.68 3.08 16.10
N THR A 158 1.12 4.07 16.88
CA THR A 158 2.24 4.93 16.47
C THR A 158 3.56 4.24 16.78
N VAL A 159 4.35 3.97 15.74
CA VAL A 159 5.62 3.25 15.81
C VAL A 159 6.74 3.98 15.09
N VAL A 160 7.96 3.52 15.32
CA VAL A 160 9.15 3.92 14.56
C VAL A 160 9.55 2.73 13.71
N LEU A 161 9.56 2.90 12.39
CA LEU A 161 10.00 1.87 11.45
C LEU A 161 11.30 2.32 10.78
N THR A 162 12.19 1.35 10.58
CA THR A 162 13.42 1.51 9.80
C THR A 162 13.27 0.76 8.49
N GLY A 163 13.80 1.32 7.41
CA GLY A 163 13.77 0.67 6.11
C GLY A 163 14.41 1.55 5.05
N ARG A 164 14.21 1.21 3.78
CA ARG A 164 14.70 2.00 2.65
C ARG A 164 13.55 2.76 2.01
N ALA A 165 13.74 4.06 1.82
CA ALA A 165 12.73 4.90 1.20
C ALA A 165 12.71 4.66 -0.31
N GLY A 166 11.54 4.74 -0.91
CA GLY A 166 11.41 4.62 -2.35
C GLY A 166 10.15 5.27 -2.88
N ARG A 167 9.90 5.00 -4.16
CA ARG A 167 8.70 5.48 -4.87
C ARG A 167 8.23 4.45 -5.88
N ILE A 168 6.93 4.24 -5.93
CA ILE A 168 6.24 3.50 -7.00
C ILE A 168 5.15 4.44 -7.53
N GLY A 169 5.35 4.93 -8.75
CA GLY A 169 4.48 5.95 -9.34
C GLY A 169 4.29 7.17 -8.42
N SER A 170 3.05 7.50 -8.05
CA SER A 170 2.77 8.63 -7.15
C SER A 170 2.89 8.32 -5.65
N TRP A 171 3.18 7.07 -5.25
CA TRP A 171 3.30 6.65 -3.84
C TRP A 171 4.74 6.69 -3.35
N ARG A 172 4.95 7.26 -2.16
CA ARG A 172 6.18 6.99 -1.38
C ARG A 172 6.07 5.59 -0.81
N VAL A 173 7.18 4.87 -0.79
CA VAL A 173 7.30 3.50 -0.30
C VAL A 173 8.32 3.48 0.84
N LEU A 174 8.07 2.65 1.85
CA LEU A 174 9.07 2.26 2.84
C LEU A 174 9.22 0.74 2.74
N MET A 175 10.34 0.31 2.16
CA MET A 175 10.76 -1.09 2.10
C MET A 175 11.32 -1.49 3.44
N LEU A 176 10.76 -2.52 4.06
CA LEU A 176 11.15 -2.95 5.39
C LEU A 176 12.28 -3.97 5.26
N ASP A 177 13.45 -3.66 5.85
CA ASP A 177 14.65 -4.48 5.68
C ASP A 177 14.56 -5.82 6.44
N ASP A 178 13.85 -5.83 7.57
CA ASP A 178 13.31 -6.99 8.30
C ASP A 178 12.41 -6.43 9.42
N LEU A 179 11.13 -6.77 9.44
CA LEU A 179 10.27 -6.42 10.59
C LEU A 179 10.67 -7.32 11.77
N ALA A 180 11.55 -6.83 12.63
CA ALA A 180 11.91 -7.52 13.86
C ALA A 180 10.64 -7.88 14.66
N THR A 181 10.58 -9.11 15.16
CA THR A 181 9.57 -9.58 16.11
C THR A 181 9.47 -8.59 17.29
N PRO A 182 8.27 -8.36 17.87
CA PRO A 182 8.13 -7.44 18.99
C PRO A 182 9.03 -7.87 20.14
N GLY A 183 10.02 -7.04 20.48
CA GLY A 183 11.01 -7.36 21.53
C GLY A 183 12.38 -6.71 21.37
N GLY A 184 12.69 -6.07 20.24
CA GLY A 184 13.93 -5.32 20.06
C GLY A 184 13.95 -4.06 20.92
N GLY A 185 14.53 -4.16 22.12
CA GLY A 185 14.79 -3.01 22.98
C GLY A 185 15.58 -1.92 22.24
N VAL A 186 15.27 -0.67 22.58
CA VAL A 186 16.09 0.49 22.20
C VAL A 186 17.53 0.16 22.62
N PRO A 187 18.54 0.20 21.72
CA PRO A 187 19.91 0.16 22.17
C PRO A 187 20.12 1.37 23.08
N SER A 188 20.33 1.08 24.36
CA SER A 188 20.68 2.05 25.39
C SER A 188 21.96 2.76 24.96
N SER A 189 21.83 3.91 24.30
CA SER A 189 22.92 4.86 24.17
C SER A 189 23.03 5.58 25.51
N SER A 190 24.01 5.19 26.33
CA SER A 190 24.53 6.00 27.43
C SER A 190 25.89 5.46 27.87
N PRO A 191 26.81 6.34 28.30
CA PRO A 191 27.19 7.64 27.75
C PRO A 191 28.55 7.60 27.02
#